data_AF-X1RVB8-F1
#
_entry.id   AF-X1RVB8-F1
#
_cell.length_a   1.000
_cell.length_b   1.000
_cell.length_c   1.000
_cell.angle_alpha   90.00
_cell.angle_beta   90.00
_cell.angle_gamma   90.00
#
_symmetry.space_group_name_H-M   'P 1'
#
loop_
_entity.id
_entity.type
_entity.pdbx_description
1 polymer ?
#
loop_
_entity_poly.entity_id
_entity_poly.type
_entity_poly.pdbx_seq_one_letter_code
_entity_poly.pdbx_strand_id
1 'polypeptide(L)'
;MYVANKLYAPSYISLETALSIYSLIPDIAFHVTSLTTLPTREFKNKFGSFFYRSCQKKAFTGYRLMQYEGFKILIADQEKALVDFIYFSLRQRRSLDFEEERFERDLISKLNWDRVLKYRKLFNIKTADTLLKLKGWAGC
;
A
#
# COMPACT_ATOMS: atom_id res chain seq x y z
N MET A 1 4.22 13.51 -4.63
CA MET A 1 4.92 12.19 -4.53
C MET A 1 6.44 12.32 -4.41
N TYR A 2 7.14 13.00 -5.34
CA TYR A 2 8.62 13.10 -5.32
C TYR A 2 9.22 13.57 -3.98
N VAL A 3 8.65 14.62 -3.38
CA VAL A 3 9.08 15.14 -2.07
C VAL A 3 9.05 14.05 -1.00
N ALA A 4 8.05 13.17 -1.01
CA ALA A 4 7.91 12.12 0.00
C ALA A 4 9.09 11.13 -0.01
N ASN A 5 9.55 10.70 -1.19
CA ASN A 5 10.70 9.80 -1.28
C ASN A 5 12.02 10.46 -0.86
N LYS A 6 12.14 11.78 -1.00
CA LYS A 6 13.36 12.52 -0.64
C LYS A 6 13.39 12.97 0.81
N LEU A 7 12.23 13.26 1.39
CA LEU A 7 12.10 13.83 2.73
C LEU A 7 12.52 12.85 3.84
N TYR A 8 12.26 11.55 3.67
CA TYR A 8 12.64 10.55 4.67
C TYR A 8 12.97 9.21 4.00
N ALA A 9 14.26 8.99 3.78
CA ALA A 9 14.79 7.79 3.12
C ALA A 9 15.53 6.89 4.12
N PRO A 10 15.50 5.56 3.93
CA PRO A 10 14.86 4.83 2.83
C PRO A 10 13.34 4.71 3.00
N SER A 11 12.58 4.98 1.93
CA SER A 11 11.13 4.79 1.89
C SER A 11 10.59 4.61 0.47
N TYR A 12 9.39 4.03 0.36
CA TYR A 12 8.60 3.97 -0.87
C TYR A 12 7.13 4.29 -0.58
N ILE A 13 6.44 4.89 -1.56
CA ILE A 13 5.01 5.21 -1.46
C ILE A 13 4.19 3.91 -1.48
N SER A 14 3.24 3.76 -0.56
CA SER A 14 2.39 2.56 -0.43
C SER A 14 1.02 2.94 0.17
N LEU A 15 0.29 1.95 0.70
CA LEU A 15 -1.00 2.10 1.38
C LEU A 15 -2.03 2.86 0.51
N GLU A 16 -2.88 3.69 1.11
CA GLU A 16 -3.96 4.41 0.42
C GLU A 16 -3.44 5.20 -0.79
N THR A 17 -2.26 5.80 -0.66
CA THR A 17 -1.65 6.59 -1.73
C THR A 17 -1.33 5.75 -2.96
N ALA A 18 -0.73 4.57 -2.78
CA ALA A 18 -0.43 3.69 -3.92
C ALA A 18 -1.69 3.04 -4.49
N LEU A 19 -2.66 2.66 -3.63
CA LEU A 19 -3.94 2.13 -4.09
C LEU A 19 -4.69 3.14 -4.97
N SER A 20 -4.73 4.40 -4.54
CA SER A 20 -5.33 5.50 -5.30
C SER A 20 -4.64 5.72 -6.65
N ILE A 21 -3.30 5.72 -6.70
CA ILE A 21 -2.53 5.84 -7.95
C ILE A 21 -2.84 4.70 -8.92
N TYR A 22 -3.03 3.48 -8.42
CA TYR A 22 -3.40 2.31 -9.24
C TYR A 22 -4.92 2.16 -9.42
N SER A 23 -5.71 3.15 -8.99
CA SER A 23 -7.17 3.14 -9.05
C SER A 23 -7.81 1.92 -8.40
N LEU A 24 -7.14 1.28 -7.43
CA LEU A 24 -7.71 0.16 -6.67
C LEU A 24 -8.78 0.60 -5.67
N ILE A 25 -8.78 1.89 -5.33
CA ILE A 25 -9.83 2.59 -4.61
C ILE A 25 -10.12 3.90 -5.36
N PRO A 26 -11.36 4.41 -5.33
CA PRO A 26 -11.74 5.65 -6.02
C PRO A 26 -11.25 6.90 -5.26
N ASP A 27 -10.93 6.77 -3.98
CA ASP A 27 -10.55 7.89 -3.14
C ASP A 27 -9.16 8.43 -3.51
N ILE A 28 -9.05 9.76 -3.54
CA ILE A 28 -7.76 10.45 -3.68
C ILE A 28 -7.15 10.57 -2.30
N ALA A 29 -5.94 10.03 -2.12
CA ALA A 29 -5.27 10.12 -0.83
C ALA A 29 -4.96 11.59 -0.47
N PHE A 30 -5.58 12.08 0.62
CA PHE A 30 -5.35 13.44 1.14
C PHE A 30 -3.90 13.69 1.60
N HIS A 31 -3.18 12.61 1.89
CA HIS A 31 -1.82 12.64 2.37
C HIS A 31 -0.98 11.60 1.63
N VAL A 32 0.33 11.84 1.57
CA VAL A 32 1.25 10.87 0.96
C VAL A 32 1.76 9.93 2.03
N THR A 33 1.37 8.66 1.93
CA THR A 33 1.78 7.60 2.85
C THR A 33 2.88 6.76 2.22
N SER A 34 3.94 6.53 2.98
CA SER A 34 5.10 5.73 2.59
C SER A 34 5.45 4.71 3.66
N LEU A 35 6.02 3.58 3.25
CA LEU A 35 6.64 2.63 4.16
C LEU A 35 8.14 2.84 4.23
N THR A 36 8.70 2.60 5.42
CA THR A 36 10.13 2.74 5.71
C THR A 36 10.58 1.66 6.69
N THR A 37 11.88 1.37 6.73
CA THR A 37 12.49 0.58 7.81
C THR A 37 12.93 1.42 9.00
N LEU A 38 12.78 2.75 8.93
CA LEU A 38 13.07 3.68 10.01
C LEU A 38 11.88 3.81 10.98
N PRO A 39 12.03 4.52 12.13
CA PRO A 39 10.90 4.82 12.99
C PRO A 39 9.78 5.58 12.27
N THR A 40 8.54 5.28 12.65
CA THR A 40 7.32 5.95 12.15
C THR A 40 7.43 7.45 12.38
N ARG A 41 7.08 8.25 11.39
CA ARG A 41 7.18 9.72 11.45
C ARG A 41 6.14 10.39 10.57
N GLU A 42 5.78 11.61 10.94
CA GLU A 42 4.87 12.45 10.19
C GLU A 42 5.53 13.81 9.97
N PHE A 43 5.38 14.35 8.77
CA PHE A 43 5.88 15.66 8.40
C PHE A 43 4.76 16.45 7.73
N LYS A 44 4.63 17.72 8.10
CA LYS A 44 3.74 18.67 7.45
C LYS A 44 4.54 19.87 7.00
N ASN A 45 4.46 20.22 5.73
CA ASN A 45 5.12 21.41 5.18
C ASN A 45 4.25 22.05 4.08
N LYS A 46 4.78 23.07 3.41
CA LYS A 46 4.08 23.78 2.33
C LYS A 46 3.67 22.91 1.13
N PHE A 47 4.26 21.72 0.99
CA PHE A 47 3.96 20.76 -0.07
C PHE A 47 2.92 19.70 0.35
N GLY A 48 2.43 19.73 1.59
CA GLY A 48 1.40 18.83 2.10
C GLY A 48 1.82 18.05 3.35
N SER A 49 1.08 16.97 3.62
CA SER A 49 1.33 16.06 4.75
C SER A 49 1.88 14.72 4.27
N PHE A 50 2.92 14.25 4.93
CA PHE A 50 3.67 13.04 4.59
C PHE A 50 3.73 12.12 5.80
N PHE A 51 3.23 10.89 5.63
CA PHE A 51 3.16 9.88 6.68
C PHE A 51 4.11 8.74 6.35
N TYR A 52 4.94 8.36 7.30
CA TYR A 52 5.90 7.27 7.15
C TYR A 52 5.60 6.22 8.19
N ARG A 53 5.16 5.04 7.76
CA ARG A 53 4.90 3.91 8.66
C ARG A 53 6.08 2.96 8.65
N SER A 54 6.56 2.59 9.84
CA SER A 54 7.63 1.62 9.99
C SER A 54 7.16 0.21 9.64
N CYS A 55 7.94 -0.49 8.81
CA CYS A 55 7.74 -1.88 8.45
C CYS A 55 8.99 -2.71 8.75
N GLN A 56 8.82 -4.02 8.90
CA GLN A 56 9.93 -4.93 9.13
C GLN A 56 10.82 -5.01 7.88
N LYS A 57 12.13 -5.16 8.05
CA LYS A 57 13.09 -5.26 6.93
C LYS A 57 12.69 -6.30 5.87
N LYS A 58 12.17 -7.46 6.29
CA LYS A 58 11.66 -8.51 5.38
C LYS A 58 10.48 -8.07 4.51
N ALA A 59 9.68 -7.10 4.97
CA ALA A 59 8.54 -6.55 4.25
C ALA A 59 8.90 -5.31 3.40
N PHE A 60 10.14 -4.81 3.49
CA PHE A 60 10.63 -3.67 2.73
C PHE A 60 11.13 -4.11 1.34
N THR A 61 10.19 -4.55 0.51
CA THR A 61 10.42 -5.08 -0.86
C THR A 61 9.17 -4.83 -1.72
N GLY A 62 9.17 -5.29 -2.98
CA GLY A 62 8.00 -5.18 -3.87
C GLY A 62 7.67 -3.75 -4.26
N TYR A 63 8.69 -2.90 -4.39
CA TYR A 63 8.56 -1.53 -4.88
C TYR A 63 9.45 -1.34 -6.11
N ARG A 64 9.07 -0.38 -6.95
CA ARG A 64 9.72 -0.08 -8.22
C ARG A 64 9.86 1.43 -8.41
N LEU A 65 10.72 1.80 -9.35
CA LEU A 65 10.79 3.15 -9.87
C LEU A 65 9.64 3.36 -10.87
N MET A 66 8.88 4.44 -10.73
CA MET A 66 7.79 4.81 -11.62
C MET A 66 7.88 6.29 -11.98
N GLN A 67 7.57 6.62 -13.23
CA GLN A 67 7.43 8.01 -13.66
C GLN A 67 6.04 8.52 -13.26
N TYR A 68 5.97 9.59 -12.48
CA TYR A 68 4.73 10.20 -12.01
C TYR A 68 4.87 11.72 -12.04
N GLU A 69 4.00 12.40 -12.78
CA GLU A 69 3.99 13.86 -12.93
C GLU A 69 5.38 14.46 -13.27
N GLY A 70 6.11 13.82 -14.18
CA GLY A 70 7.44 14.30 -14.59
C GLY A 70 8.60 13.92 -13.66
N PHE A 71 8.33 13.25 -12.52
CA PHE A 71 9.35 12.80 -11.59
C PHE A 71 9.45 11.27 -11.48
N LYS A 72 10.65 10.78 -11.16
CA LYS A 72 10.88 9.38 -10.79
C LYS A 72 10.60 9.20 -9.30
N ILE A 73 9.68 8.29 -8.96
CA ILE A 73 9.28 7.97 -7.59
C ILE A 73 9.46 6.48 -7.30
N LEU A 74 9.79 6.15 -6.05
CA LEU A 74 9.74 4.78 -5.52
C LEU A 74 8.34 4.53 -4.95
N ILE A 75 7.66 3.54 -5.50
CA ILE A 75 6.29 3.16 -5.14
C ILE A 75 6.17 1.64 -5.10
N ALA A 76 5.36 1.12 -4.18
CA ALA A 76 4.96 -0.28 -4.18
C ALA A 76 4.42 -0.67 -5.57
N ASP A 77 4.69 -1.89 -6.03
CA ASP A 77 3.88 -2.45 -7.11
C ASP A 77 2.44 -2.65 -6.63
N GLN A 78 1.53 -2.86 -7.59
CA GLN A 78 0.10 -2.87 -7.32
C GLN A 78 -0.29 -3.98 -6.33
N GLU A 79 0.29 -5.18 -6.48
CA GLU A 79 0.05 -6.29 -5.56
C GLU A 79 0.61 -6.03 -4.16
N LYS A 80 1.82 -5.46 -4.07
CA LYS A 80 2.44 -5.12 -2.80
C LYS A 80 1.68 -4.01 -2.07
N ALA A 81 1.20 -3.01 -2.79
CA ALA A 81 0.38 -1.93 -2.24
C ALA A 81 -0.89 -2.48 -1.56
N LEU A 82 -1.57 -3.43 -2.21
CA LEU A 82 -2.72 -4.11 -1.64
C LEU A 82 -2.36 -4.88 -0.36
N VAL A 83 -1.31 -5.70 -0.40
CA VAL A 83 -0.90 -6.49 0.79
C VAL A 83 -0.49 -5.59 1.95
N ASP A 84 0.24 -4.51 1.68
CA ASP A 84 0.62 -3.52 2.68
C ASP A 84 -0.60 -2.88 3.33
N PHE A 85 -1.56 -2.45 2.50
CA PHE A 85 -2.78 -1.83 2.97
C PHE A 85 -3.56 -2.77 3.90
N ILE A 86 -3.81 -4.01 3.47
CA ILE A 86 -4.53 -4.99 4.29
C ILE A 86 -3.81 -5.22 5.62
N TYR A 87 -2.48 -5.38 5.62
CA TYR A 87 -1.72 -5.56 6.85
C TYR A 87 -1.85 -4.38 7.81
N PHE A 88 -1.67 -3.14 7.33
CA PHE A 88 -1.71 -1.96 8.17
C PHE A 88 -3.13 -1.61 8.64
N SER A 89 -4.15 -1.88 7.82
CA SER A 89 -5.55 -1.70 8.21
C SER A 89 -5.95 -2.69 9.32
N LEU A 90 -5.52 -3.96 9.23
CA LEU A 90 -5.78 -4.98 10.27
C LEU A 90 -5.02 -4.79 11.58
N ARG A 91 -4.00 -3.91 11.59
CA ARG A 91 -3.33 -3.48 12.82
C ARG A 91 -4.11 -2.39 13.57
N GLN A 92 -4.90 -1.62 12.83
CA GLN A 92 -5.72 -0.54 13.39
C GLN A 92 -7.15 -1.01 13.68
N ARG A 93 -7.64 -2.01 12.93
CA ARG A 93 -9.01 -2.51 12.98
C ARG A 93 -9.06 -4.02 13.22
N ARG A 94 -10.16 -4.50 13.82
CA ARG A 94 -10.36 -5.94 14.05
C ARG A 94 -10.59 -6.71 12.74
N SER A 95 -11.31 -6.11 11.80
CA SER A 95 -11.66 -6.65 10.49
C SER A 95 -11.65 -5.54 9.43
N LEU A 96 -11.78 -5.94 8.17
CA LEU A 96 -11.92 -5.08 7.00
C LEU A 96 -13.22 -5.46 6.30
N ASP A 97 -14.01 -4.46 5.93
CA ASP A 97 -15.14 -4.61 5.04
C ASP A 97 -14.71 -4.11 3.65
N PHE A 98 -14.73 -4.99 2.65
CA PHE A 98 -14.20 -4.67 1.33
C PHE A 98 -15.06 -3.69 0.54
N GLU A 99 -16.37 -3.62 0.84
CA GLU A 99 -17.28 -2.64 0.24
C GLU A 99 -17.07 -1.26 0.87
N GLU A 100 -16.86 -1.19 2.20
CA GLU A 100 -16.55 0.08 2.89
C GLU A 100 -15.19 0.65 2.49
N GLU A 101 -14.19 -0.20 2.23
CA GLU A 101 -12.92 0.25 1.65
C GLU A 101 -13.05 0.67 0.17
N ARG A 102 -14.21 0.44 -0.45
CA ARG A 102 -14.52 0.80 -1.83
C ARG A 102 -13.50 0.26 -2.82
N PHE A 103 -13.10 -1.01 -2.63
CA PHE A 103 -12.18 -1.64 -3.56
C PHE A 103 -12.83 -1.78 -4.95
N GLU A 104 -12.08 -1.43 -5.99
CA GLU A 104 -12.51 -1.63 -7.38
C GLU A 104 -12.42 -3.11 -7.74
N ARG A 105 -13.55 -3.83 -7.57
CA ARG A 105 -13.63 -5.29 -7.65
C ARG A 105 -13.02 -5.85 -8.94
N ASP A 106 -13.32 -5.23 -10.09
CA ASP A 106 -12.82 -5.66 -11.40
C ASP A 106 -11.32 -5.48 -11.58
N LEU A 107 -10.71 -4.53 -10.87
CA LEU A 107 -9.26 -4.35 -10.89
C LEU A 107 -8.57 -5.32 -9.93
N ILE A 108 -9.17 -5.55 -8.76
CA ILE A 108 -8.67 -6.54 -7.79
C ILE A 108 -8.67 -7.94 -8.39
N SER A 109 -9.71 -8.32 -9.15
CA SER A 109 -9.78 -9.64 -9.80
C SER A 109 -8.71 -9.85 -10.87
N LYS A 110 -8.21 -8.76 -11.47
CA LYS A 110 -7.18 -8.76 -12.52
C LYS A 110 -5.74 -8.69 -11.99
N LEU A 111 -5.54 -8.58 -10.68
CA LEU A 111 -4.21 -8.56 -10.08
C LEU A 111 -3.48 -9.89 -10.30
N ASN A 112 -2.14 -9.84 -10.28
CA ASN A 112 -1.35 -11.06 -10.25
C ASN A 112 -1.42 -11.69 -8.84
N TRP A 113 -2.41 -12.57 -8.63
CA TRP A 113 -2.62 -13.20 -7.34
C TRP A 113 -1.47 -14.09 -6.89
N ASP A 114 -0.65 -14.64 -7.79
CA ASP A 114 0.56 -15.36 -7.39
C ASP A 114 1.57 -14.43 -6.69
N ARG A 115 1.70 -13.18 -7.17
CA ARG A 115 2.51 -12.16 -6.51
C ARG A 115 1.89 -11.71 -5.18
N VAL A 116 0.58 -11.50 -5.13
CA VAL A 116 -0.13 -11.19 -3.86
C VAL A 116 0.13 -12.30 -2.84
N LEU A 117 -0.03 -13.56 -3.23
CA LEU A 117 0.19 -14.74 -2.38
C LEU A 117 1.67 -14.95 -2.03
N LYS A 118 2.60 -14.46 -2.84
CA LYS A 118 4.03 -14.40 -2.48
C LYS A 118 4.27 -13.34 -1.40
N TYR A 119 3.74 -12.12 -1.56
CA TYR A 119 3.90 -11.05 -0.59
C TYR A 119 3.18 -11.32 0.73
N ARG A 120 2.06 -12.06 0.74
CA ARG A 120 1.36 -12.44 1.98
C ARG A 120 2.28 -13.12 3.00
N LYS A 121 3.27 -13.89 2.52
CA LYS A 121 4.22 -14.65 3.35
C LYS A 121 5.12 -13.75 4.21
N LEU A 122 5.17 -12.45 3.91
CA LEU A 122 5.94 -11.47 4.66
C LEU A 122 5.24 -11.06 5.97
N PHE A 123 3.92 -11.33 6.08
CA PHE A 123 3.04 -10.86 7.14
C PHE A 123 2.41 -12.01 7.95
N ASN A 124 1.53 -11.66 8.90
CA ASN A 124 0.89 -12.62 9.80
C ASN A 124 -0.29 -13.36 9.13
N ILE A 125 -0.74 -14.44 9.78
CA ILE A 125 -1.83 -15.28 9.27
C ILE A 125 -3.14 -14.52 9.06
N LYS A 126 -3.46 -13.58 9.94
CA LYS A 126 -4.66 -12.73 9.82
C LYS A 126 -4.68 -11.93 8.50
N THR A 127 -3.52 -11.44 8.07
CA THR A 127 -3.34 -10.74 6.79
C THR A 127 -3.55 -11.72 5.64
N ALA A 128 -2.93 -12.90 5.72
CA ALA A 128 -3.07 -13.93 4.70
C ALA A 128 -4.53 -14.39 4.53
N ASP A 129 -5.25 -14.61 5.62
CA ASP A 129 -6.66 -15.02 5.60
C ASP A 129 -7.57 -13.94 5.01
N THR A 130 -7.30 -12.68 5.34
CA THR A 130 -8.07 -11.55 4.81
C THR A 130 -7.84 -11.38 3.30
N LEU A 131 -6.61 -11.60 2.82
CA LEU A 131 -6.31 -11.60 1.38
C LEU A 131 -7.02 -12.74 0.64
N LEU A 132 -7.15 -13.93 1.24
CA LEU A 132 -7.91 -15.03 0.65
C LEU A 132 -9.41 -14.72 0.58
N LYS A 133 -9.96 -14.09 1.63
CA LYS A 133 -11.35 -13.61 1.62
C LYS A 133 -11.56 -12.55 0.54
N LEU A 134 -10.64 -11.60 0.41
CA LEU A 134 -10.68 -10.57 -0.63
C LEU A 134 -10.63 -11.19 -2.03
N LYS A 135 -9.79 -12.20 -2.23
CA LYS A 135 -9.71 -12.95 -3.48
C LYS A 135 -11.07 -13.56 -3.87
N GLY A 136 -11.71 -14.24 -2.91
CA GLY A 136 -13.05 -14.81 -3.11
C GLY A 136 -14.12 -13.75 -3.34
N TRP A 137 -14.08 -12.64 -2.61
CA TRP A 137 -14.99 -11.50 -2.80
C TRP A 137 -14.86 -10.87 -4.19
N ALA A 138 -13.64 -10.82 -4.74
CA ALA A 138 -13.38 -10.33 -6.09
C ALA A 138 -13.76 -11.33 -7.20
N GLY A 139 -14.13 -12.57 -6.85
CA GLY A 139 -14.56 -13.58 -7.81
C GLY A 139 -13.42 -14.21 -8.62
N CYS A 140 -12.22 -14.36 -8.04
CA CYS A 140 -11.02 -14.90 -8.71
C CYS A 140 -10.28 -15.97 -7.88
#